data_AF-A0A938EB00-F1
#
_entry.id   AF-A0A938EB00-F1
#
_cell.length_a   1.000
_cell.length_b   1.000
_cell.length_c   1.000
_cell.angle_alpha   90.00
_cell.angle_beta   90.00
_cell.angle_gamma   90.00
#
_symmetry.space_group_name_H-M   'P 1'
#
loop_
_entity.id
_entity.type
_entity.pdbx_description
1 polymer ?
#
loop_
_entity_poly.entity_id
_entity_poly.type
_entity_poly.pdbx_seq_one_letter_code
_entity_poly.pdbx_strand_id
1 'polypeptide(L)'
;MLLRIVLVGALLIAAMVYVKQDRVLSKIGLVGTCVPSLPAANADRAQRRAQWWSCGEGAITGYPGLEAQSCKSAGRVGNRELWYCATPISEPV
;
A
#
# COMPACT_ATOMS: atom_id res chain seq x y z
N MET A 1 -32.87 23.86 -17.24
CA MET A 1 -32.64 23.41 -15.84
C MET A 1 -32.12 21.98 -15.77
N LEU A 2 -32.73 21.02 -16.48
CA LEU A 2 -32.23 19.63 -16.60
C LEU A 2 -30.75 19.51 -16.98
N LEU A 3 -30.28 20.31 -17.95
CA LEU A 3 -28.87 20.27 -18.39
C LEU A 3 -27.88 20.55 -17.24
N ARG A 4 -28.22 21.46 -16.32
CA ARG A 4 -27.38 21.78 -15.16
C ARG A 4 -27.33 20.62 -14.16
N ILE A 5 -28.46 19.94 -13.96
CA ILE A 5 -28.57 18.79 -13.05
C ILE A 5 -27.74 17.62 -13.58
N VAL A 6 -27.84 17.34 -14.88
CA VAL A 6 -27.03 16.30 -15.54
C VAL A 6 -25.54 16.62 -15.46
N LEU A 7 -25.15 17.89 -15.67
CA LEU A 7 -23.77 18.33 -15.52
C LEU A 7 -23.23 18.12 -14.11
N VAL A 8 -23.99 18.53 -13.09
CA VAL A 8 -23.60 18.35 -11.68
C VAL A 8 -23.51 16.87 -11.32
N GLY A 9 -24.47 16.05 -11.76
CA GLY A 9 -24.45 14.61 -11.55
C GLY A 9 -23.23 13.94 -12.20
N ALA A 10 -22.91 14.28 -13.45
CA ALA A 10 -21.73 13.77 -14.14
C ALA A 10 -20.42 14.17 -13.42
N LEU A 11 -20.36 15.39 -12.89
CA LEU A 11 -19.20 15.90 -12.15
C LEU A 11 -18.98 15.13 -10.83
N LEU A 12 -20.05 14.82 -10.10
CA LEU A 12 -19.98 14.03 -8.87
C LEU A 12 -19.54 12.58 -9.14
N ILE A 13 -20.05 11.96 -10.20
CA ILE A 13 -19.65 10.60 -10.61
C ILE A 13 -18.17 10.60 -11.02
N ALA A 14 -17.73 11.58 -11.81
CA ALA A 14 -16.33 11.72 -12.20
C ALA A 14 -15.41 11.92 -10.98
N ALA A 15 -15.84 12.72 -9.99
CA ALA A 15 -15.09 12.92 -8.75
C ALA A 15 -14.97 11.62 -7.93
N MET A 16 -16.05 10.85 -7.79
CA MET A 16 -16.00 9.56 -7.09
C MET A 16 -15.07 8.56 -7.80
N VAL A 17 -15.12 8.49 -9.13
CA VAL A 17 -14.22 7.61 -9.91
C VAL A 17 -12.76 8.02 -9.72
N TYR A 18 -12.49 9.32 -9.64
CA TYR A 18 -11.14 9.83 -9.40
C TYR A 18 -10.60 9.47 -8.02
N VAL A 19 -11.43 9.57 -6.97
CA VAL A 19 -11.04 9.20 -5.60
C VAL A 19 -10.86 7.69 -5.44
N LYS A 20 -11.66 6.88 -6.15
CA LYS A 20 -11.61 5.42 -6.09
C LYS A 20 -10.42 4.82 -6.85
N GLN A 21 -9.65 5.62 -7.60
CA GLN A 21 -8.36 5.15 -8.06
C GLN A 21 -7.45 5.01 -6.85
N ASP A 22 -7.20 3.77 -6.43
CA ASP A 22 -6.41 3.37 -5.26
C ASP A 22 -5.14 4.21 -5.08
N ARG A 23 -4.54 4.66 -6.20
CA ARG A 23 -3.36 5.53 -6.24
C ARG A 23 -3.51 6.90 -5.56
N VAL A 24 -4.69 7.53 -5.58
CA VAL A 24 -4.87 8.85 -4.96
C VAL A 24 -4.88 8.72 -3.44
N LEU A 25 -5.57 7.69 -2.93
CA LEU A 25 -5.66 7.36 -1.51
C LEU A 25 -4.29 6.95 -0.93
N SER A 26 -3.51 6.19 -1.69
CA SER A 26 -2.11 5.87 -1.39
C SER A 26 -1.23 7.13 -1.33
N LYS A 27 -1.44 8.11 -2.22
CA LYS A 27 -0.64 9.33 -2.31
C LYS A 27 -0.82 10.30 -1.15
N ILE A 28 -2.01 10.30 -0.54
CA ILE A 28 -2.34 11.16 0.60
C ILE A 28 -2.13 10.46 1.95
N GLY A 29 -1.57 9.24 1.96
CA GLY A 29 -1.32 8.49 3.19
C GLY A 29 -2.59 8.04 3.93
N LEU A 30 -3.74 8.05 3.25
CA LEU A 30 -4.99 7.56 3.82
C LEU A 30 -4.99 6.03 3.92
N VAL A 31 -4.35 5.36 2.97
CA VAL A 31 -4.25 3.90 2.89
C VAL A 31 -2.79 3.50 3.04
N GLY A 32 -2.56 2.39 3.75
CA GLY A 32 -1.24 1.82 3.94
C GLY A 32 -0.63 1.45 2.60
N THR A 33 0.68 1.65 2.45
CA THR A 33 1.36 1.35 1.18
C THR A 33 2.63 0.57 1.43
N CYS A 34 2.82 -0.49 0.65
CA CYS A 34 4.05 -1.27 0.65
C CYS A 34 4.86 -0.95 -0.60
N VAL A 35 6.13 -0.60 -0.42
CA VAL A 35 7.07 -0.36 -1.52
C VAL A 35 8.23 -1.34 -1.45
N PRO A 36 8.82 -1.75 -2.57
CA PRO A 36 9.97 -2.63 -2.55
C PRO A 36 11.13 -1.94 -1.82
N SER A 37 11.82 -2.67 -0.94
CA SER A 37 12.91 -2.14 -0.13
C SER A 37 14.14 -3.02 -0.18
N LEU A 38 15.27 -2.50 0.32
CA LEU A 38 16.45 -3.30 0.55
C LEU A 38 16.28 -4.20 1.79
N PRO A 39 17.05 -5.30 1.90
CA PRO A 39 17.08 -6.12 3.09
C PRO A 39 17.47 -5.34 4.34
N ALA A 40 16.89 -5.68 5.48
CA ALA A 40 17.33 -5.15 6.76
C ALA A 40 18.81 -5.51 7.03
N ALA A 41 19.55 -4.65 7.74
CA ALA A 41 20.98 -4.87 7.99
C ALA A 41 21.25 -6.18 8.76
N ASN A 42 20.34 -6.54 9.66
CA ASN A 42 20.34 -7.77 10.47
C ASN A 42 19.74 -8.99 9.74
N ALA A 43 19.43 -8.90 8.45
CA ALA A 43 18.88 -10.02 7.69
C ALA A 43 19.86 -11.20 7.62
N ASP A 44 19.37 -12.41 7.82
CA ASP A 44 20.16 -13.63 7.60
C ASP A 44 20.37 -13.90 6.10
N ARG A 45 21.32 -14.79 5.75
CA ARG A 45 21.68 -15.15 4.37
C ARG A 45 20.46 -15.58 3.53
N ALA A 46 19.54 -16.34 4.11
CA ALA A 46 18.29 -16.73 3.43
C ALA A 46 17.38 -15.52 3.20
N GLN A 47 17.23 -14.64 4.19
CA GLN A 47 16.39 -13.45 4.08
C GLN A 47 16.95 -12.44 3.07
N ARG A 48 18.27 -12.30 2.93
CA ARG A 48 18.89 -11.40 1.93
C ARG A 48 18.54 -11.77 0.48
N ARG A 49 18.11 -13.01 0.22
CA ARG A 49 17.66 -13.48 -1.10
C ARG A 49 16.14 -13.40 -1.30
N ALA A 50 15.39 -13.10 -0.24
CA ALA A 50 13.94 -12.94 -0.29
C ALA A 50 13.56 -11.58 -0.92
N GLN A 51 12.30 -11.44 -1.32
CA GLN A 51 11.77 -10.13 -1.73
C GLN A 51 11.42 -9.33 -0.48
N TRP A 52 11.86 -8.06 -0.43
CA TRP A 52 11.66 -7.17 0.71
C TRP A 52 10.69 -6.06 0.38
N TRP A 53 9.83 -5.77 1.35
CA TRP A 53 8.83 -4.73 1.28
C TRP A 53 8.90 -3.86 2.52
N SER A 54 8.70 -2.56 2.32
CA SER A 54 8.56 -1.57 3.38
C SER A 54 7.16 -0.99 3.34
N CYS A 55 6.38 -1.32 4.35
CA CYS A 55 4.97 -0.98 4.49
C CYS A 55 4.80 0.21 5.44
N GLY A 56 4.24 1.31 4.95
CA GLY A 56 3.91 2.48 5.76
C GLY A 56 2.46 2.44 6.25
N GLU A 57 2.22 3.03 7.42
CA GLU A 57 0.87 3.18 7.98
C GLU A 57 0.00 4.11 7.11
N GLY A 58 -1.24 3.69 6.87
CA GLY A 58 -2.29 4.55 6.35
C GLY A 58 -3.19 5.07 7.46
N ALA A 59 -3.64 6.32 7.36
CA ALA A 59 -4.51 6.94 8.37
C ALA A 59 -5.85 6.21 8.60
N ILE A 60 -6.35 5.47 7.61
CA ILE A 60 -7.63 4.74 7.66
C ILE A 60 -7.41 3.24 7.86
N THR A 61 -6.49 2.65 7.11
CA THR A 61 -6.28 1.18 7.12
C THR A 61 -5.28 0.71 8.17
N GLY A 62 -4.54 1.62 8.79
CA GLY A 62 -3.41 1.27 9.65
C GLY A 62 -2.24 0.69 8.84
N TYR A 63 -1.41 -0.11 9.51
CA TYR A 63 -0.30 -0.83 8.89
C TYR A 63 -0.82 -1.99 8.02
N PRO A 64 -0.45 -2.05 6.72
CA PRO A 64 -0.80 -3.18 5.89
C PRO A 64 0.05 -4.40 6.29
N GLY A 65 -0.62 -5.49 6.65
CA GLY A 65 0.01 -6.77 6.98
C GLY A 65 0.16 -7.65 5.75
N LEU A 66 1.34 -8.26 5.58
CA LEU A 66 1.64 -9.16 4.45
C LEU A 66 1.60 -10.65 4.84
N GLU A 67 1.11 -10.98 6.04
CA GLU A 67 1.02 -12.37 6.53
C GLU A 67 0.19 -13.27 5.60
N ALA A 68 -0.92 -12.74 5.08
CA ALA A 68 -1.79 -13.46 4.14
C ALA A 68 -1.10 -13.82 2.82
N GLN A 69 0.02 -13.17 2.51
CA GLN A 69 0.79 -13.33 1.27
C GLN A 69 2.05 -14.18 1.49
N SER A 70 2.09 -14.96 2.58
CA SER A 70 3.25 -15.79 2.98
C SER A 70 4.53 -14.99 3.29
N CYS A 71 4.38 -13.71 3.61
CA CYS A 71 5.48 -12.86 4.07
C CYS A 71 5.57 -12.87 5.59
N LYS A 72 6.77 -12.56 6.11
CA LYS A 72 7.06 -12.47 7.54
C LYS A 72 7.53 -11.06 7.89
N SER A 73 7.09 -10.55 9.03
CA SER A 73 7.55 -9.26 9.55
C SER A 73 9.01 -9.39 10.01
N ALA A 74 9.87 -8.51 9.51
CA ALA A 74 11.25 -8.33 9.96
C ALA A 74 11.37 -7.27 11.07
N GLY A 75 10.25 -6.63 11.45
CA GLY A 75 10.19 -5.58 12.45
C GLY A 75 9.93 -4.19 11.87
N ARG A 76 9.82 -3.21 12.76
CA ARG A 76 9.44 -1.83 12.43
C ARG A 76 10.65 -0.89 12.51
N VAL A 77 10.83 -0.07 11.47
CA VAL A 77 11.87 0.97 11.39
C VAL A 77 11.19 2.32 11.21
N GLY A 78 11.17 3.13 12.27
CA GLY A 78 10.42 4.38 12.28
C GLY A 78 8.92 4.14 12.10
N ASN A 79 8.32 4.80 11.11
CA ASN A 79 6.89 4.66 10.77
C ASN A 79 6.63 3.65 9.63
N ARG A 80 7.55 2.69 9.43
CA ARG A 80 7.43 1.67 8.39
C ARG A 80 7.75 0.30 8.94
N GLU A 81 6.94 -0.68 8.57
CA GLU A 81 7.17 -2.08 8.89
C GLU A 81 7.87 -2.78 7.72
N LEU A 82 8.94 -3.50 8.02
CA LEU A 82 9.69 -4.25 7.04
C LEU A 82 9.17 -5.68 6.99
N TRP A 83 9.02 -6.19 5.78
CA TRP A 83 8.51 -7.51 5.49
C TRP A 83 9.44 -8.20 4.50
N TYR A 84 9.57 -9.52 4.65
CA TYR A 84 10.27 -10.35 3.69
C TYR A 84 9.39 -11.52 3.26
N CYS A 85 9.36 -11.79 1.97
CA CYS A 85 8.55 -12.83 1.35
C CYS A 85 9.48 -13.87 0.73
N ALA A 86 9.38 -15.11 1.20
CA ALA A 86 10.19 -16.21 0.65
C ALA A 86 9.83 -16.50 -0.81
N THR A 87 8.55 -16.37 -1.14
CA THR A 87 8.01 -16.40 -2.50
C THR A 87 7.76 -14.97 -2.98
N PRO A 88 8.20 -14.60 -4.20
CA PRO A 88 7.92 -13.28 -4.75
C PRO A 88 6.41 -13.07 -4.91
N ILE A 89 5.96 -11.86 -4.61
CA ILE A 89 4.58 -11.41 -4.74
C ILE A 89 4.53 -10.19 -5.65
N SER A 90 3.40 -10.04 -6.36
CA SER A 90 3.07 -8.78 -7.02
C SER A 90 2.77 -7.70 -5.98
N GLU A 91 2.88 -6.44 -6.39
CA GLU A 91 2.71 -5.26 -5.52
C GLU A 91 1.54 -5.43 -4.53
N PRO A 92 1.80 -5.36 -3.21
CA PRO A 92 0.76 -5.56 -2.22
C PRO A 92 -0.20 -4.37 -2.20
N VAL A 93 -1.50 -4.67 -2.21
CA VAL A 93 -2.60 -3.71 -2.07
C VAL A 93 -3.09 -3.67 -0.63
#